data_AF-A0A0D7B1E5-F1
#
_entry.id   AF-A0A0D7B1E5-F1
#
_cell.length_a   1.000
_cell.length_b   1.000
_cell.length_c   1.000
_cell.angle_alpha   90.00
_cell.angle_beta   90.00
_cell.angle_gamma   90.00
#
_symmetry.space_group_name_H-M   'P 1'
#
loop_
_entity.id
_entity.type
_entity.pdbx_description
1 polymer ?
#
loop_
_entity_poly.entity_id
_entity_poly.type
_entity_poly.pdbx_seq_one_letter_code
_entity_poly.pdbx_strand_id
1 'polypeptide(L)'
;MSAPEQHPAISRIRAALQNVSFTSGTTAVSEEALNLFYRANATDTQANVLNLAKATPEQLHGLISACDAAPFGRGNQTVMDDTYRKALKLELAQFAMPFELSQTGILTKIQNDLVDPSVAIRRGIRAEPYKLNIYDKGSFFKAHKDTPRDTSMFGSLVIIFPTEHEGGNLLLTEGDEQWDFDAPTLLQQATAPSVAWVAFYSTVVHEVLPVISGARVTLTYNLYFKSVDNSSETACSPNSKFVAIQDSLRELVDEYEDGH
;
A
#
# COMPACT_ATOMS: atom_id res chain seq x y z
N MET A 1 19.86 -8.25 -43.21
CA MET A 1 20.05 -9.13 -42.03
C MET A 1 18.78 -8.99 -41.21
N SER A 2 17.99 -10.04 -41.12
CA SER A 2 16.77 -10.04 -40.29
C SER A 2 17.19 -10.02 -38.83
N ALA A 3 16.56 -9.17 -38.01
CA ALA A 3 16.75 -9.18 -36.57
C ALA A 3 16.46 -10.60 -36.03
N PRO A 4 17.30 -11.15 -35.13
CA PRO A 4 16.98 -12.43 -34.51
C PRO A 4 15.69 -12.28 -33.71
N GLU A 5 14.75 -13.22 -33.91
CA GLU A 5 13.52 -13.27 -33.12
C GLU A 5 13.87 -13.39 -31.63
N GLN A 6 13.38 -12.45 -30.81
CA GLN A 6 13.55 -12.50 -29.35
C GLN A 6 12.99 -13.82 -28.83
N HIS A 7 13.86 -14.66 -28.26
CA HIS A 7 13.44 -15.96 -27.74
C HIS A 7 12.44 -15.75 -26.58
N PRO A 8 11.24 -16.37 -26.58
CA PRO A 8 10.20 -16.12 -25.57
C PRO A 8 10.64 -16.35 -24.11
N ALA A 9 11.68 -17.15 -23.89
CA ALA A 9 12.26 -17.32 -22.56
C ALA A 9 13.02 -16.08 -22.07
N ILE A 10 13.72 -15.34 -22.95
CA ILE A 10 14.44 -14.10 -22.59
C ILE A 10 13.44 -13.06 -22.11
N SER A 11 12.30 -12.91 -22.79
CA SER A 11 11.24 -11.98 -22.36
C SER A 11 10.65 -12.37 -20.99
N ARG A 12 10.47 -13.68 -20.72
CA ARG A 12 10.01 -14.15 -19.40
C ARG A 12 11.04 -13.94 -18.30
N ILE A 13 12.31 -14.16 -18.57
CA ILE A 13 13.41 -13.93 -17.63
C ILE A 13 13.52 -12.42 -17.35
N ARG A 14 13.48 -11.58 -18.38
CA ARG A 14 13.47 -10.12 -18.25
C ARG A 14 12.32 -9.63 -17.36
N ALA A 15 11.10 -10.10 -17.62
CA ALA A 15 9.94 -9.78 -16.79
C ALA A 15 10.10 -10.26 -15.34
N ALA A 16 10.75 -11.40 -15.11
CA ALA A 16 11.03 -11.90 -13.76
C ALA A 16 12.18 -11.19 -13.04
N LEU A 17 13.06 -10.50 -13.79
CA LEU A 17 14.19 -9.72 -13.27
C LEU A 17 13.83 -8.24 -13.04
N GLN A 18 12.70 -7.77 -13.56
CA GLN A 18 12.21 -6.42 -13.28
C GLN A 18 11.90 -6.30 -11.78
N ASN A 19 12.59 -5.39 -11.12
CA ASN A 19 12.30 -5.04 -9.73
C ASN A 19 10.90 -4.40 -9.69
N VAL A 20 9.94 -5.08 -9.08
CA VAL A 20 8.60 -4.51 -8.92
C VAL A 20 8.66 -3.43 -7.83
N SER A 21 8.19 -2.24 -8.14
CA SER A 21 8.21 -1.10 -7.21
C SER A 21 7.00 -1.06 -6.26
N PHE A 22 6.01 -1.91 -6.53
CA PHE A 22 4.80 -2.08 -5.75
C PHE A 22 4.23 -3.50 -5.85
N THR A 23 3.38 -3.88 -4.91
CA THR A 23 2.59 -5.12 -4.95
C THR A 23 1.21 -4.87 -4.36
N SER A 24 0.24 -5.68 -4.74
CA SER A 24 -1.16 -5.45 -4.37
C SER A 24 -1.95 -6.75 -4.32
N GLY A 25 -3.16 -6.66 -3.78
CA GLY A 25 -4.12 -7.75 -3.84
C GLY A 25 -5.37 -7.49 -3.01
N THR A 26 -6.14 -8.56 -2.85
CA THR A 26 -7.25 -8.64 -1.90
C THR A 26 -6.97 -9.71 -0.87
N THR A 27 -7.55 -9.57 0.31
CA THR A 27 -7.41 -10.55 1.39
C THR A 27 -8.70 -10.64 2.18
N ALA A 28 -9.18 -11.87 2.35
CA ALA A 28 -10.34 -12.16 3.17
C ALA A 28 -10.02 -11.86 4.65
N VAL A 29 -10.97 -11.28 5.34
CA VAL A 29 -10.90 -10.93 6.76
C VAL A 29 -12.19 -11.34 7.45
N SER A 30 -12.17 -11.40 8.79
CA SER A 30 -13.42 -11.60 9.53
C SER A 30 -14.30 -10.34 9.42
N GLU A 31 -15.61 -10.51 9.58
CA GLU A 31 -16.52 -9.36 9.56
C GLU A 31 -16.23 -8.39 10.72
N GLU A 32 -15.81 -8.90 11.87
CA GLU A 32 -15.45 -8.12 13.05
C GLU A 32 -14.21 -7.26 12.83
N ALA A 33 -13.26 -7.72 12.00
CA ALA A 33 -12.08 -6.95 11.63
C ALA A 33 -12.45 -5.64 10.91
N LEU A 34 -13.64 -5.56 10.32
CA LEU A 34 -14.14 -4.37 9.61
C LEU A 34 -14.88 -3.40 10.53
N ASN A 35 -15.00 -3.68 11.83
CA ASN A 35 -15.55 -2.72 12.78
C ASN A 35 -14.55 -1.58 13.03
N LEU A 36 -15.02 -0.35 12.89
CA LEU A 36 -14.30 0.87 13.23
C LEU A 36 -14.98 1.52 14.43
N PHE A 37 -14.23 1.60 15.53
CA PHE A 37 -14.60 2.39 16.70
C PHE A 37 -13.90 3.74 16.60
N TYR A 38 -14.63 4.83 16.71
CA TYR A 38 -14.04 6.17 16.58
C TYR A 38 -14.74 7.17 17.50
N ARG A 39 -14.00 8.21 17.89
CA ARG A 39 -14.53 9.31 18.69
C ARG A 39 -14.76 10.53 17.81
N ALA A 40 -15.89 11.20 17.99
CA ALA A 40 -16.20 12.42 17.25
C ALA A 40 -15.21 13.55 17.58
N ASN A 41 -14.82 13.66 18.85
CA ASN A 41 -13.73 14.50 19.31
C ASN A 41 -12.71 13.70 20.13
N ALA A 42 -11.44 14.10 20.09
CA ALA A 42 -10.36 13.43 20.82
C ALA A 42 -10.55 13.44 22.36
N THR A 43 -11.40 14.32 22.89
CA THR A 43 -11.73 14.42 24.31
C THR A 43 -12.97 13.62 24.72
N ASP A 44 -13.72 13.08 23.76
CA ASP A 44 -14.95 12.36 24.07
C ASP A 44 -14.65 11.06 24.82
N THR A 45 -15.54 10.71 25.75
CA THR A 45 -15.48 9.46 26.51
C THR A 45 -16.32 8.35 25.89
N GLN A 46 -17.16 8.68 24.91
CA GLN A 46 -17.98 7.74 24.16
C GLN A 46 -17.38 7.54 22.76
N ALA A 47 -17.46 6.30 22.26
CA ALA A 47 -17.06 5.96 20.90
C ALA A 47 -18.29 5.57 20.07
N ASN A 48 -18.33 6.06 18.84
CA ASN A 48 -19.23 5.56 17.81
C ASN A 48 -18.64 4.29 17.19
N VAL A 49 -19.51 3.47 16.62
CA VAL A 49 -19.11 2.26 15.91
C VAL A 49 -19.86 2.15 14.58
N LEU A 50 -19.14 1.74 13.54
CA LEU A 50 -19.72 1.26 12.29
C LEU A 50 -18.94 0.06 11.77
N ASN A 51 -19.58 -0.76 10.95
CA ASN A 51 -18.88 -1.79 10.19
C ASN A 51 -18.60 -1.26 8.77
N LEU A 52 -17.35 -1.21 8.36
CA LEU A 52 -16.93 -0.60 7.10
C LEU A 52 -17.44 -1.34 5.85
N ALA A 53 -17.84 -2.61 5.94
CA ALA A 53 -18.50 -3.34 4.84
C ALA A 53 -20.00 -3.09 4.75
N LYS A 54 -20.63 -2.60 5.83
CA LYS A 54 -22.09 -2.49 5.96
C LYS A 54 -22.54 -1.09 6.41
N ALA A 55 -21.67 -0.11 6.24
CA ALA A 55 -21.88 1.24 6.73
C ALA A 55 -23.02 1.90 5.96
N THR A 56 -24.03 2.42 6.67
CA THR A 56 -25.06 3.23 6.00
C THR A 56 -24.51 4.60 5.62
N PRO A 57 -25.13 5.31 4.66
CA PRO A 57 -24.76 6.69 4.33
C PRO A 57 -24.73 7.62 5.56
N GLU A 58 -25.65 7.44 6.50
CA GLU A 58 -25.71 8.22 7.74
C GLU A 58 -24.53 7.92 8.67
N GLN A 59 -24.14 6.65 8.80
CA GLN A 59 -22.97 6.26 9.59
C GLN A 59 -21.67 6.79 8.98
N LEU A 60 -21.53 6.73 7.65
CA LEU A 60 -20.40 7.30 6.94
C LEU A 60 -20.36 8.82 7.07
N HIS A 61 -21.51 9.49 7.01
CA HIS A 61 -21.60 10.93 7.25
C HIS A 61 -21.17 11.30 8.68
N GLY A 62 -21.57 10.50 9.68
CA GLY A 62 -21.11 10.64 11.06
C GLY A 62 -19.59 10.51 11.18
N LEU A 63 -19.00 9.52 10.50
CA LEU A 63 -17.55 9.33 10.46
C LEU A 63 -16.84 10.52 9.80
N ILE A 64 -17.32 10.97 8.64
CA ILE A 64 -16.79 12.13 7.91
C ILE A 64 -16.80 13.38 8.79
N SER A 65 -17.89 13.60 9.52
CA SER A 65 -18.06 14.77 10.41
C SER A 65 -17.13 14.76 11.62
N ALA A 66 -16.62 13.59 12.01
CA ALA A 66 -15.63 13.43 13.08
C ALA A 66 -14.19 13.64 12.61
N CYS A 67 -13.94 13.73 11.30
CA CYS A 67 -12.60 13.80 10.75
C CYS A 67 -12.09 15.24 10.64
N ASP A 68 -10.80 15.42 10.88
CA ASP A 68 -10.11 16.66 10.54
C ASP A 68 -9.71 16.65 9.06
N ALA A 69 -9.62 17.84 8.47
CA ALA A 69 -9.02 17.98 7.15
C ALA A 69 -7.55 17.52 7.17
N ALA A 70 -7.14 16.76 6.17
CA ALA A 70 -5.83 16.11 6.15
C ALA A 70 -4.81 16.97 5.39
N PRO A 71 -3.89 17.66 6.09
CA PRO A 71 -2.86 18.46 5.43
C PRO A 71 -1.89 17.57 4.64
N PHE A 72 -1.16 18.17 3.71
CA PHE A 72 -0.03 17.53 3.03
C PHE A 72 1.28 18.29 3.26
N GLY A 73 2.40 17.59 3.07
CA GLY A 73 3.73 18.16 3.22
C GLY A 73 4.25 18.72 1.91
N ARG A 74 4.87 19.90 1.94
CA ARG A 74 5.71 20.44 0.87
C ARG A 74 7.09 20.71 1.46
N GLY A 75 7.98 19.71 1.41
CA GLY A 75 9.24 19.72 2.16
C GLY A 75 8.96 19.70 3.68
N ASN A 76 9.51 20.65 4.43
CA ASN A 76 9.32 20.75 5.89
C ASN A 76 8.06 21.51 6.32
N GLN A 77 7.20 21.92 5.39
CA GLN A 77 5.99 22.71 5.69
C GLN A 77 4.73 21.87 5.52
N THR A 78 3.82 22.01 6.48
CA THR A 78 2.44 21.49 6.41
C THR A 78 1.58 22.53 5.71
N VAL A 79 1.01 22.18 4.55
CA VAL A 79 0.19 23.08 3.72
C VAL A 79 -1.24 22.53 3.61
N MET A 80 -2.21 23.43 3.69
CA MET A 80 -3.62 23.18 3.37
C MET A 80 -3.91 23.82 2.02
N ASP A 81 -4.15 23.00 0.99
CA ASP A 81 -4.52 23.46 -0.34
C ASP A 81 -5.47 22.43 -0.95
N ASP A 82 -6.76 22.76 -0.91
CA ASP A 82 -7.85 21.91 -1.35
C ASP A 82 -7.83 21.68 -2.88
N THR A 83 -7.04 22.45 -3.63
CA THR A 83 -6.83 22.21 -5.08
C THR A 83 -5.83 21.10 -5.35
N TYR A 84 -4.98 20.79 -4.36
CA TYR A 84 -3.96 19.74 -4.46
C TYR A 84 -4.36 18.49 -3.68
N ARG A 85 -5.00 18.65 -2.52
CA ARG A 85 -5.49 17.56 -1.71
C ARG A 85 -6.77 17.94 -0.99
N LYS A 86 -7.84 17.23 -1.30
CA LYS A 86 -9.07 17.25 -0.54
C LYS A 86 -9.23 15.86 0.08
N ALA A 87 -8.92 15.75 1.37
CA ALA A 87 -8.93 14.49 2.09
C ALA A 87 -9.18 14.75 3.58
N LEU A 88 -9.76 13.77 4.26
CA LEU A 88 -10.04 13.79 5.69
C LEU A 88 -9.22 12.71 6.39
N LYS A 89 -8.96 12.88 7.69
CA LYS A 89 -8.21 11.90 8.48
C LYS A 89 -8.74 11.76 9.91
N LEU A 90 -8.47 10.59 10.48
CA LEU A 90 -8.45 10.37 11.93
C LEU A 90 -7.04 9.99 12.36
N GLU A 91 -6.59 10.59 13.46
CA GLU A 91 -5.33 10.22 14.12
C GLU A 91 -5.50 8.92 14.92
N LEU A 92 -4.40 8.20 15.15
CA LEU A 92 -4.41 6.89 15.81
C LEU A 92 -5.08 6.90 17.21
N ALA A 93 -5.03 8.03 17.91
CA ALA A 93 -5.67 8.17 19.23
C ALA A 93 -7.21 8.31 19.15
N GLN A 94 -7.77 8.58 17.97
CA GLN A 94 -9.21 8.81 17.78
C GLN A 94 -9.98 7.56 17.37
N PHE A 95 -9.29 6.48 16.97
CA PHE A 95 -9.94 5.28 16.50
C PHE A 95 -9.26 3.99 16.98
N ALA A 96 -10.02 2.91 16.94
CA ALA A 96 -9.55 1.55 17.15
C ALA A 96 -10.28 0.60 16.20
N MET A 97 -9.59 -0.47 15.82
CA MET A 97 -10.14 -1.51 14.95
C MET A 97 -9.66 -2.88 15.44
N PRO A 98 -10.49 -3.94 15.32
CA PRO A 98 -10.04 -5.32 15.53
C PRO A 98 -9.18 -5.87 14.37
N PHE A 99 -9.03 -5.11 13.27
CA PHE A 99 -8.18 -5.50 12.14
C PHE A 99 -6.73 -5.71 12.57
N GLU A 100 -6.23 -6.93 12.43
CA GLU A 100 -4.85 -7.29 12.72
C GLU A 100 -4.08 -7.62 11.44
N LEU A 101 -3.19 -6.72 11.02
CA LEU A 101 -2.39 -6.89 9.81
C LEU A 101 -1.58 -8.21 9.81
N SER A 102 -1.11 -8.66 10.99
CA SER A 102 -0.34 -9.91 11.13
C SER A 102 -1.10 -11.17 10.75
N GLN A 103 -2.44 -11.16 10.80
CA GLN A 103 -3.27 -12.33 10.48
C GLN A 103 -3.64 -12.44 9.00
N THR A 104 -3.30 -11.44 8.19
CA THR A 104 -3.73 -11.34 6.78
C THR A 104 -2.76 -12.00 5.80
N GLY A 105 -1.51 -12.25 6.20
CA GLY A 105 -0.45 -12.69 5.29
C GLY A 105 0.06 -11.60 4.33
N ILE A 106 -0.49 -10.37 4.39
CA ILE A 106 -0.09 -9.23 3.56
C ILE A 106 1.41 -8.93 3.74
N LEU A 107 1.90 -8.87 4.98
CA LEU A 107 3.32 -8.61 5.24
C LEU A 107 4.24 -9.69 4.65
N THR A 108 3.81 -10.95 4.66
CA THR A 108 4.54 -12.05 4.02
C THR A 108 4.59 -11.85 2.50
N LYS A 109 3.49 -11.43 1.87
CA LYS A 109 3.47 -11.12 0.44
C LYS A 109 4.39 -9.96 0.10
N ILE A 110 4.35 -8.88 0.88
CA ILE A 110 5.23 -7.72 0.72
C ILE A 110 6.70 -8.14 0.88
N GLN A 111 7.02 -8.96 1.89
CA GLN A 111 8.38 -9.48 2.10
C GLN A 111 8.89 -10.27 0.89
N ASN A 112 8.03 -11.06 0.25
CA ASN A 112 8.42 -11.89 -0.89
C ASN A 112 8.55 -11.08 -2.19
N ASP A 113 7.72 -10.06 -2.37
CA ASP A 113 7.66 -9.32 -3.64
C ASP A 113 8.58 -8.10 -3.66
N LEU A 114 8.67 -7.37 -2.55
CA LEU A 114 9.33 -6.06 -2.46
C LEU A 114 10.61 -6.09 -1.63
N VAL A 115 11.03 -7.24 -1.10
CA VAL A 115 12.31 -7.31 -0.38
C VAL A 115 13.19 -8.35 -1.04
N ASP A 116 14.35 -7.90 -1.51
CA ASP A 116 15.34 -8.75 -2.16
C ASP A 116 15.57 -10.04 -1.35
N PRO A 117 15.39 -11.24 -1.92
CA PRO A 117 15.56 -12.51 -1.21
C PRO A 117 16.93 -12.68 -0.53
N SER A 118 17.99 -12.10 -1.11
CA SER A 118 19.34 -12.13 -0.54
C SER A 118 19.45 -11.31 0.76
N VAL A 119 18.56 -10.32 0.93
CA VAL A 119 18.48 -9.41 2.07
C VAL A 119 17.28 -9.71 2.97
N ALA A 120 16.23 -10.37 2.46
CA ALA A 120 14.98 -10.69 3.16
C ALA A 120 15.21 -11.58 4.38
N ILE A 121 16.20 -12.48 4.29
CA ILE A 121 16.62 -13.31 5.43
C ILE A 121 17.19 -12.45 6.57
N ARG A 122 17.77 -11.28 6.25
CA ARG A 122 18.42 -10.38 7.21
C ARG A 122 17.55 -9.20 7.61
N ARG A 123 16.55 -8.79 6.81
CA ARG A 123 15.73 -7.60 7.04
C ARG A 123 14.25 -7.95 7.02
N GLY A 124 13.71 -8.29 8.19
CA GLY A 124 12.27 -8.40 8.36
C GLY A 124 11.57 -7.05 8.22
N ILE A 125 10.29 -7.05 7.85
CA ILE A 125 9.49 -5.82 7.78
C ILE A 125 8.84 -5.51 9.14
N ARG A 126 8.85 -4.24 9.53
CA ARG A 126 7.97 -3.67 10.56
C ARG A 126 7.00 -2.72 9.88
N ALA A 127 5.70 -2.91 10.12
CA ALA A 127 4.66 -2.00 9.66
C ALA A 127 4.08 -1.24 10.85
N GLU A 128 4.00 0.09 10.73
CA GLU A 128 3.45 0.94 11.78
C GLU A 128 2.19 1.64 11.25
N PRO A 129 1.03 1.49 11.93
CA PRO A 129 -0.16 2.26 11.59
C PRO A 129 0.20 3.75 11.61
N TYR A 130 -0.25 4.48 10.60
CA TYR A 130 0.02 5.91 10.49
C TYR A 130 -1.26 6.74 10.63
N LYS A 131 -2.23 6.54 9.73
CA LYS A 131 -3.47 7.32 9.73
C LYS A 131 -4.59 6.59 9.02
N LEU A 132 -5.82 6.83 9.47
CA LEU A 132 -7.02 6.52 8.72
C LEU A 132 -7.31 7.70 7.79
N ASN A 133 -7.43 7.49 6.47
CA ASN A 133 -7.84 8.53 5.53
C ASN A 133 -9.24 8.24 4.99
N ILE A 134 -10.04 9.28 4.89
CA ILE A 134 -11.37 9.25 4.30
C ILE A 134 -11.39 10.22 3.12
N TYR A 135 -11.89 9.75 1.99
CA TYR A 135 -12.17 10.56 0.81
C TYR A 135 -13.66 10.43 0.51
N ASP A 136 -14.42 11.49 0.77
CA ASP A 136 -15.83 11.61 0.42
C ASP A 136 -15.99 12.10 -1.03
N LYS A 137 -17.23 12.32 -1.45
CA LYS A 137 -17.52 12.79 -2.81
C LYS A 137 -16.71 14.05 -3.20
N GLY A 138 -16.01 13.94 -4.32
CA GLY A 138 -15.14 14.98 -4.89
C GLY A 138 -13.79 15.13 -4.20
N SER A 139 -13.49 14.34 -3.17
CA SER A 139 -12.17 14.29 -2.55
C SER A 139 -11.17 13.53 -3.41
N PHE A 140 -9.90 13.94 -3.35
CA PHE A 140 -8.79 13.43 -4.17
C PHE A 140 -7.44 13.78 -3.52
N PHE A 141 -6.36 13.18 -4.03
CA PHE A 141 -5.00 13.60 -3.71
C PHE A 141 -4.12 13.49 -4.95
N LYS A 142 -3.63 14.61 -5.45
CA LYS A 142 -2.80 14.67 -6.67
C LYS A 142 -1.50 13.87 -6.55
N ALA A 143 -0.92 13.58 -7.71
CA ALA A 143 0.38 12.93 -7.85
C ALA A 143 1.44 13.50 -6.89
N HIS A 144 1.97 12.61 -6.05
CA HIS A 144 3.02 12.92 -5.09
C HIS A 144 3.87 11.69 -4.80
N LYS A 145 4.98 11.90 -4.09
CA LYS A 145 5.79 10.84 -3.47
C LYS A 145 5.67 10.97 -1.97
N ASP A 146 5.76 9.85 -1.27
CA ASP A 146 5.81 9.87 0.18
C ASP A 146 7.15 10.47 0.63
N THR A 147 7.09 11.33 1.65
CA THR A 147 8.31 11.82 2.31
C THR A 147 8.70 10.80 3.39
N PRO A 148 9.88 10.16 3.28
CA PRO A 148 10.33 9.22 4.31
C PRO A 148 10.40 9.90 5.68
N ARG A 149 9.88 9.22 6.70
CA ARG A 149 9.87 9.73 8.09
C ARG A 149 11.11 9.32 8.89
N ASP A 150 11.79 8.28 8.44
CA ASP A 150 12.99 7.73 9.04
C ASP A 150 13.85 7.10 7.93
N THR A 151 15.16 7.00 8.16
CA THR A 151 16.10 6.35 7.23
C THR A 151 15.80 4.88 6.96
N SER A 152 15.12 4.20 7.88
CA SER A 152 14.70 2.80 7.75
C SER A 152 13.37 2.61 7.04
N MET A 153 12.60 3.69 6.80
CA MET A 153 11.34 3.65 6.06
C MET A 153 11.64 3.43 4.59
N PHE A 154 11.06 2.38 3.99
CA PHE A 154 11.25 2.09 2.57
C PHE A 154 9.99 2.33 1.74
N GLY A 155 8.81 2.26 2.35
CA GLY A 155 7.56 2.36 1.61
C GLY A 155 6.33 2.52 2.49
N SER A 156 5.18 2.40 1.84
CA SER A 156 3.87 2.56 2.43
C SER A 156 3.00 1.36 2.06
N LEU A 157 2.09 0.99 2.96
CA LEU A 157 1.02 0.03 2.72
C LEU A 157 -0.32 0.72 2.94
N VAL A 158 -1.19 0.71 1.95
CA VAL A 158 -2.54 1.26 2.01
C VAL A 158 -3.52 0.10 2.04
N ILE A 159 -4.21 -0.08 3.16
CA ILE A 159 -5.36 -0.97 3.29
C ILE A 159 -6.61 -0.18 2.89
N ILE A 160 -7.40 -0.72 1.97
CA ILE A 160 -8.64 -0.13 1.45
C ILE A 160 -9.79 -1.00 1.94
N PHE A 161 -10.65 -0.41 2.75
CA PHE A 161 -11.80 -1.09 3.33
C PHE A 161 -12.99 -1.10 2.36
N PRO A 162 -13.89 -2.09 2.45
CA PRO A 162 -14.99 -2.29 1.51
C PRO A 162 -16.19 -1.36 1.79
N THR A 163 -15.92 -0.06 2.00
CA THR A 163 -16.98 0.95 2.04
C THR A 163 -17.52 1.20 0.64
N GLU A 164 -18.82 1.45 0.48
CA GLU A 164 -19.39 1.75 -0.83
C GLU A 164 -18.86 3.09 -1.37
N HIS A 165 -18.25 3.05 -2.55
CA HIS A 165 -17.81 4.22 -3.30
C HIS A 165 -17.61 3.91 -4.78
N GLU A 166 -17.63 4.96 -5.61
CA GLU A 166 -17.27 4.94 -7.03
C GLU A 166 -16.11 5.89 -7.26
N GLY A 167 -15.15 5.52 -8.12
CA GLY A 167 -13.89 6.24 -8.27
C GLY A 167 -13.01 6.11 -7.03
N GLY A 168 -12.13 7.09 -6.78
CA GLY A 168 -11.20 7.00 -5.65
C GLY A 168 -10.04 6.02 -5.85
N ASN A 169 -9.83 5.55 -7.08
CA ASN A 169 -8.78 4.59 -7.40
C ASN A 169 -7.39 5.12 -7.02
N LEU A 170 -6.49 4.21 -6.66
CA LEU A 170 -5.09 4.55 -6.41
C LEU A 170 -4.31 4.36 -7.71
N LEU A 171 -3.90 5.46 -8.33
CA LEU A 171 -3.05 5.44 -9.51
C LEU A 171 -1.58 5.45 -9.05
N LEU A 172 -0.80 4.47 -9.49
CA LEU A 172 0.65 4.43 -9.32
C LEU A 172 1.31 4.80 -10.64
N THR A 173 2.45 5.49 -10.59
CA THR A 173 3.23 5.88 -11.76
C THR A 173 4.71 5.60 -11.53
N GLU A 174 5.31 4.84 -12.45
CA GLU A 174 6.73 4.52 -12.49
C GLU A 174 7.26 4.74 -13.91
N GLY A 175 8.15 5.72 -14.07
CA GLY A 175 8.58 6.15 -15.40
C GLY A 175 7.40 6.65 -16.22
N ASP A 176 7.20 6.04 -17.40
CA ASP A 176 6.08 6.33 -18.31
C ASP A 176 4.88 5.38 -18.10
N GLU A 177 5.00 4.40 -17.20
CA GLU A 177 3.93 3.44 -16.92
C GLU A 177 3.02 3.93 -15.80
N GLN A 178 1.71 3.72 -16.00
CA GLN A 178 0.69 4.01 -15.00
C GLN A 178 -0.14 2.76 -14.70
N TRP A 179 -0.46 2.57 -13.43
CA TRP A 179 -1.26 1.46 -12.95
C TRP A 179 -2.42 1.96 -12.11
N ASP A 180 -3.64 1.74 -12.61
CA ASP A 180 -4.89 2.18 -11.98
C ASP A 180 -5.48 1.05 -11.12
N PHE A 181 -5.39 1.20 -9.79
CA PHE A 181 -5.95 0.23 -8.86
C PHE A 181 -7.41 0.49 -8.53
N ASP A 182 -8.29 -0.25 -9.20
CA ASP A 182 -9.72 -0.26 -8.93
C ASP A 182 -10.08 -1.21 -7.77
N ALA A 183 -9.81 -0.76 -6.55
CA ALA A 183 -10.20 -1.47 -5.33
C ALA A 183 -11.72 -1.70 -5.20
N PRO A 184 -12.60 -0.72 -5.52
CA PRO A 184 -14.06 -0.94 -5.48
C PRO A 184 -14.51 -2.16 -6.28
N THR A 185 -14.07 -2.30 -7.53
CA THR A 185 -14.45 -3.43 -8.39
C THR A 185 -13.93 -4.75 -7.84
N LEU A 186 -12.68 -4.79 -7.35
CA LEU A 186 -12.10 -5.99 -6.75
C LEU A 186 -12.87 -6.43 -5.49
N LEU A 187 -13.32 -5.49 -4.66
CA LEU A 187 -14.02 -5.79 -3.42
C LEU A 187 -15.48 -6.18 -3.66
N GLN A 188 -16.15 -5.62 -4.67
CA GLN A 188 -17.49 -6.05 -5.08
C GLN A 188 -17.52 -7.50 -5.59
N GLN A 189 -16.43 -7.98 -6.17
CA GLN A 189 -16.31 -9.35 -6.68
C GLN A 189 -15.92 -10.37 -5.61
N ALA A 190 -15.55 -9.92 -4.40
CA ALA A 190 -15.14 -10.80 -3.32
C ALA A 190 -16.34 -11.61 -2.78
N THR A 191 -16.15 -12.91 -2.58
CA THR A 191 -17.19 -13.82 -2.07
C THR A 191 -17.26 -13.90 -0.55
N ALA A 192 -16.34 -13.24 0.14
CA ALA A 192 -16.26 -13.13 1.60
C ALA A 192 -15.83 -11.70 1.99
N PRO A 193 -16.10 -11.24 3.22
CA PRO A 193 -15.61 -9.95 3.71
C PRO A 193 -14.11 -9.85 3.47
N SER A 194 -13.69 -8.80 2.76
CA SER A 194 -12.32 -8.67 2.28
C SER A 194 -11.87 -7.22 2.35
N VAL A 195 -10.56 -7.01 2.40
CA VAL A 195 -9.92 -5.73 2.16
C VAL A 195 -9.07 -5.80 0.91
N ALA A 196 -8.95 -4.69 0.19
CA ALA A 196 -7.97 -4.53 -0.86
C ALA A 196 -6.75 -3.83 -0.28
N TRP A 197 -5.58 -4.05 -0.86
CA TRP A 197 -4.37 -3.45 -0.35
C TRP A 197 -3.34 -3.22 -1.45
N VAL A 198 -2.52 -2.18 -1.27
CA VAL A 198 -1.40 -1.85 -2.14
C VAL A 198 -0.21 -1.45 -1.28
N ALA A 199 0.94 -2.05 -1.51
CA ALA A 199 2.21 -1.67 -0.92
C ALA A 199 3.16 -1.19 -2.00
N PHE A 200 3.88 -0.10 -1.76
CA PHE A 200 4.78 0.51 -2.74
C PHE A 200 5.96 1.22 -2.07
N TYR A 201 7.08 1.34 -2.78
CA TYR A 201 8.21 2.11 -2.29
C TYR A 201 7.88 3.60 -2.20
N SER A 202 8.48 4.30 -1.24
CA SER A 202 8.30 5.75 -1.05
C SER A 202 8.67 6.60 -2.27
N THR A 203 9.47 6.04 -3.18
CA THR A 203 9.90 6.67 -4.43
C THR A 203 8.84 6.61 -5.54
N VAL A 204 7.81 5.78 -5.40
CA VAL A 204 6.72 5.62 -6.37
C VAL A 204 5.82 6.84 -6.33
N VAL A 205 5.58 7.43 -7.50
CA VAL A 205 4.59 8.51 -7.62
C VAL A 205 3.21 7.88 -7.54
N HIS A 206 2.34 8.43 -6.70
CA HIS A 206 0.98 7.93 -6.57
C HIS A 206 -0.03 9.06 -6.39
N GLU A 207 -1.26 8.80 -6.80
CA GLU A 207 -2.40 9.69 -6.61
C GLU A 207 -3.69 8.94 -6.28
N VAL A 208 -4.58 9.62 -5.56
CA VAL A 208 -5.95 9.16 -5.34
C VAL A 208 -6.84 9.95 -6.30
N LEU A 209 -7.41 9.24 -7.28
CA LEU A 209 -8.35 9.82 -8.23
C LEU A 209 -9.63 10.32 -7.50
N PRO A 210 -10.40 11.24 -8.10
CA PRO A 210 -11.60 11.75 -7.47
C PRO A 210 -12.62 10.65 -7.12
N VAL A 211 -13.16 10.73 -5.91
CA VAL A 211 -14.32 9.91 -5.52
C VAL A 211 -15.58 10.52 -6.14
N ILE A 212 -16.31 9.73 -6.92
CA ILE A 212 -17.51 10.14 -7.65
C ILE A 212 -18.75 10.06 -6.76
N SER A 213 -18.86 9.00 -5.96
CA SER A 213 -19.94 8.76 -5.01
C SER A 213 -19.46 7.94 -3.81
N GLY A 214 -20.21 7.98 -2.71
CA GLY A 214 -19.88 7.26 -1.48
C GLY A 214 -18.67 7.83 -0.73
N ALA A 215 -17.96 6.97 0.00
CA ALA A 215 -16.76 7.34 0.74
C ALA A 215 -15.72 6.22 0.70
N ARG A 216 -14.49 6.57 0.31
CA ARG A 216 -13.33 5.68 0.35
C ARG A 216 -12.64 5.79 1.70
N VAL A 217 -12.59 4.70 2.45
CA VAL A 217 -11.90 4.63 3.76
C VAL A 217 -10.66 3.75 3.67
N THR A 218 -9.54 4.26 4.16
CA THR A 218 -8.24 3.55 4.11
C THR A 218 -7.47 3.66 5.40
N LEU A 219 -6.68 2.65 5.73
CA LEU A 219 -5.67 2.69 6.78
C LEU A 219 -4.27 2.59 6.14
N THR A 220 -3.45 3.62 6.34
CA THR A 220 -2.07 3.65 5.84
C THR A 220 -1.12 3.19 6.93
N TYR A 221 -0.16 2.33 6.55
CA TYR A 221 0.97 1.93 7.35
C TYR A 221 2.27 2.44 6.72
N ASN A 222 3.19 2.92 7.53
CA ASN A 222 4.58 3.11 7.11
C ASN A 222 5.32 1.78 7.22
N LEU A 223 6.09 1.42 6.20
CA LEU A 223 6.87 0.19 6.14
C LEU A 223 8.35 0.48 6.40
N TYR A 224 8.92 -0.23 7.36
CA TYR A 224 10.32 -0.09 7.78
C TYR A 224 11.05 -1.42 7.67
N PHE A 225 12.34 -1.37 7.35
CA PHE A 225 13.22 -2.50 7.60
C PHE A 225 13.53 -2.61 9.09
N LYS A 226 13.37 -3.79 9.68
CA LYS A 226 13.84 -4.06 11.05
C LYS A 226 15.37 -4.00 11.06
N SER A 227 15.92 -3.33 12.08
CA SER A 227 17.35 -3.43 12.37
C SER A 227 17.69 -4.87 12.70
N VAL A 228 18.80 -5.36 12.17
CA VAL A 228 19.35 -6.65 12.59
C VAL A 228 20.00 -6.40 13.94
N ASP A 229 19.37 -6.81 15.03
CA ASP A 229 20.10 -6.90 16.29
C ASP A 229 21.19 -7.95 16.08
N ASN A 230 22.46 -7.54 16.17
CA ASN A 230 23.65 -8.39 16.00
C ASN A 230 23.76 -9.53 17.06
N SER A 231 22.72 -9.77 17.85
CA SER A 231 22.70 -10.77 18.94
C SER A 231 22.08 -12.12 18.55
N SER A 232 21.55 -12.28 17.34
CA SER A 232 21.01 -13.56 16.86
C SER A 232 21.45 -13.89 15.44
N GLU A 233 22.76 -14.08 15.27
CA GLU A 233 23.31 -14.85 14.16
C GLU A 233 23.01 -16.34 14.38
N THR A 234 21.80 -16.76 14.03
CA THR A 234 21.52 -18.18 13.73
C THR A 234 21.06 -18.30 12.29
N ALA A 235 22.07 -18.51 11.44
CA ALA A 235 22.10 -19.25 10.19
C ALA A 235 20.79 -19.41 9.42
N CYS A 236 20.60 -18.56 8.42
CA CYS A 236 20.12 -19.02 7.12
C CYS A 236 21.04 -18.39 6.06
N SER A 237 21.97 -19.16 5.50
CA SER A 237 22.72 -18.66 4.34
C SER A 237 21.73 -18.53 3.19
N PRO A 238 21.75 -17.43 2.40
CA PRO A 238 21.03 -17.42 1.13
C PRO A 238 21.41 -18.69 0.36
N ASN A 239 20.44 -19.37 -0.24
CA ASN A 239 20.73 -20.54 -1.06
C ASN A 239 21.62 -20.07 -2.21
N SER A 240 22.93 -20.30 -2.09
CA SER A 240 23.95 -19.76 -3.01
C SER A 240 23.70 -20.18 -4.45
N LYS A 241 22.98 -21.30 -4.65
CA LYS A 241 22.53 -21.76 -5.96
C LYS A 241 21.49 -20.84 -6.59
N PHE A 242 20.55 -20.31 -5.80
CA PHE A 242 19.48 -19.45 -6.32
C PHE A 242 20.03 -18.08 -6.72
N VAL A 243 20.90 -17.51 -5.89
CA VAL A 243 21.61 -16.25 -6.20
C VAL A 243 22.49 -16.41 -7.44
N ALA A 244 23.29 -17.47 -7.51
CA ALA A 244 24.13 -17.73 -8.69
C ALA A 244 23.32 -17.92 -9.98
N ILE A 245 22.15 -18.57 -9.91
CA ILE A 245 21.25 -18.71 -11.06
C ILE A 245 20.67 -17.35 -11.46
N GLN A 246 20.23 -16.54 -10.50
CA GLN A 246 19.66 -15.22 -10.78
C GLN A 246 20.71 -14.29 -11.40
N ASP A 247 21.93 -14.27 -10.86
CA ASP A 247 23.04 -13.47 -11.38
C ASP A 247 23.43 -13.94 -12.79
N SER A 248 23.56 -15.25 -13.01
CA SER A 248 23.86 -15.82 -14.34
C SER A 248 22.76 -15.50 -15.36
N LEU A 249 21.49 -15.49 -14.95
CA LEU A 249 20.37 -15.11 -15.81
C LEU A 249 20.36 -13.63 -16.12
N ARG A 250 20.79 -12.77 -15.19
CA ARG A 250 20.93 -11.33 -15.41
C ARG A 250 22.07 -11.05 -16.40
N GLU A 251 23.24 -11.65 -16.18
CA GLU A 251 24.38 -11.56 -17.11
C GLU A 251 24.01 -12.01 -18.53
N LEU A 252 23.30 -13.13 -18.67
CA LEU A 252 22.83 -13.63 -19.97
C LEU A 252 21.83 -12.68 -20.66
N VAL A 253 21.04 -11.93 -19.90
CA VAL A 253 20.11 -10.93 -20.46
C VAL A 253 20.89 -9.69 -20.90
N ASP A 254 21.83 -9.21 -20.08
CA ASP A 254 22.65 -8.03 -20.36
C ASP A 254 23.59 -8.28 -21.57
N GLU A 255 24.23 -9.45 -21.66
CA GLU A 255 25.07 -9.84 -22.81
C GLU A 255 24.28 -9.93 -24.13
N TYR A 256 22.99 -10.24 -24.07
CA TYR A 256 22.11 -10.23 -25.23
C TYR A 256 21.78 -8.81 -25.71
N GLU A 257 21.91 -7.79 -24.85
CA GLU A 257 21.70 -6.38 -25.18
C GLU A 257 22.95 -5.74 -25.82
N ASP A 258 24.15 -6.12 -25.38
CA ASP A 258 25.43 -5.59 -25.91
C ASP A 258 25.86 -6.24 -27.25
N GLY A 259 25.23 -7.35 -27.63
CA GLY A 259 25.54 -8.10 -28.86
C GLY A 259 24.82 -7.61 -30.13
N HIS A 260 24.14 -6.46 -30.10
CA HIS A 260 23.31 -5.91 -31.19
C HIS A 260 23.66 -4.47 -31.58
#